data_AF-A0A7W8HVA8-F1
#
_entry.id   AF-A0A7W8HVA8-F1
#
_cell.length_a   1.000
_cell.length_b   1.000
_cell.length_c   1.000
_cell.angle_alpha   90.00
_cell.angle_beta   90.00
_cell.angle_gamma   90.00
#
_symmetry.space_group_name_H-M   'P 1'
#
loop_
_entity.id
_entity.type
_entity.pdbx_description
1 polymer ?
#
loop_
_entity_poly.entity_id
_entity_poly.type
_entity_poly.pdbx_seq_one_letter_code
_entity_poly.pdbx_strand_id
1 'polypeptide(L)' 'MHHSTENTTTLSASDRRIRRRSELVTFFVLAFGIWPILAVAAVGGFGFMVWMYQIIAGPPGPPA' A
#
# COMPACT_ATOMS: atom_id res chain seq x y z
N MET A 1 29.89 37.96 19.48
CA MET A 1 29.62 36.74 18.69
C MET A 1 28.87 35.74 19.58
N HIS A 2 27.54 35.83 19.68
CA HIS A 2 26.76 34.97 20.61
C HIS A 2 25.34 34.62 20.12
N HIS A 3 25.02 34.84 18.84
CA HIS A 3 23.64 34.77 18.34
C HIS A 3 23.28 33.50 17.54
N SER A 4 24.14 32.47 17.51
CA SER A 4 24.02 31.35 16.54
C SER A 4 23.64 29.99 17.14
N THR A 5 23.41 29.86 18.45
CA THR A 5 23.27 28.54 19.12
C THR A 5 21.84 28.12 19.45
N GLU A 6 20.87 29.03 19.53
CA GLU A 6 19.47 28.64 19.85
C GLU A 6 18.67 28.15 18.64
N ASN A 7 18.99 28.60 17.43
CA ASN A 7 18.20 28.25 16.24
C ASN A 7 18.46 26.82 15.73
N THR A 8 19.65 26.26 16.00
CA THR A 8 20.06 24.93 15.52
C THR A 8 19.31 23.80 16.24
N THR A 9 18.93 24.01 17.50
CA THR A 9 18.29 23.01 18.36
C THR A 9 16.80 22.84 18.00
N THR A 10 16.12 23.93 17.67
CA THR A 10 14.69 23.95 17.30
C THR A 10 14.44 23.42 15.88
N LEU A 11 15.33 23.72 14.93
CA LEU A 11 15.31 23.18 13.56
C LEU A 11 15.53 21.65 13.56
N SER A 12 16.54 21.17 14.28
CA SER A 12 16.87 19.73 14.36
C SER A 12 15.76 18.87 14.99
N ALA A 13 15.04 19.40 15.98
CA ALA A 13 13.92 18.70 16.60
C ALA A 13 12.70 18.60 15.65
N SER A 14 12.46 19.66 14.88
CA SER A 14 11.36 19.72 13.90
C SER A 14 11.61 18.79 12.71
N ASP A 15 12.83 18.79 12.16
CA ASP A 15 13.24 17.88 11.07
C ASP A 15 13.12 16.40 11.46
N ARG A 16 13.50 16.05 12.70
CA ARG A 16 13.31 14.69 13.23
C ARG A 16 11.84 14.29 13.37
N ARG A 17 10.95 15.25 13.64
CA ARG A 17 9.51 14.99 13.75
C ARG A 17 8.87 14.81 12.37
N ILE A 18 9.32 15.56 11.38
CA ILE A 18 8.89 15.46 9.98
C ILE A 18 9.31 14.11 9.38
N ARG A 19 10.58 13.70 9.55
CA ARG A 19 11.06 12.39 9.04
C ARG A 19 10.26 11.19 9.59
N ARG A 20 9.97 11.17 10.90
CA ARG A 20 9.20 10.08 11.52
C ARG A 20 7.77 9.96 10.97
N ARG A 21 7.11 11.09 10.67
CA ARG A 21 5.78 11.08 10.05
C ARG A 21 5.85 10.61 8.59
N SER A 22 6.86 11.03 7.83
CA SER A 22 7.04 10.62 6.44
C SER A 22 7.34 9.12 6.29
N GLU A 23 8.09 8.51 7.22
CA GLU A 23 8.30 7.05 7.23
C GLU A 23 7.00 6.27 7.42
N LEU A 24 6.16 6.68 8.38
CA LEU A 24 4.88 6.03 8.61
C LEU A 24 3.94 6.17 7.40
N VAL A 25 3.88 7.34 6.77
CA VAL A 25 3.08 7.56 5.56
C VAL A 25 3.60 6.71 4.41
N THR A 26 4.92 6.66 4.21
CA THR A 26 5.55 5.78 3.21
C THR A 26 5.19 4.32 3.47
N PHE A 27 5.35 3.84 4.70
CA PHE A 27 4.94 2.48 5.08
C PHE A 27 3.46 2.21 4.83
N PHE A 28 2.58 3.16 5.16
CA PHE A 28 1.14 3.03 4.93
C PHE A 28 0.83 2.95 3.44
N VAL A 29 1.49 3.77 2.61
CA VAL A 29 1.33 3.75 1.15
C VAL A 29 1.89 2.46 0.55
N LEU A 30 3.01 1.93 1.05
CA LEU A 30 3.53 0.63 0.60
C LEU A 30 2.59 -0.51 1.03
N ALA A 31 2.13 -0.52 2.29
CA ALA A 31 1.27 -1.56 2.82
C ALA A 31 -0.14 -1.54 2.19
N PHE A 32 -0.80 -0.38 2.17
CA PHE A 32 -2.12 -0.18 1.56
C PHE A 32 -2.07 0.07 0.06
N GLY A 33 -0.89 0.16 -0.55
CA GLY A 33 -0.75 0.15 -2.01
C GLY A 33 -0.59 -1.28 -2.49
N ILE A 34 0.50 -1.92 -2.07
CA ILE A 34 0.92 -3.23 -2.60
C ILE A 34 -0.08 -4.32 -2.23
N TRP A 35 -0.52 -4.37 -0.97
CA TRP A 35 -1.36 -5.47 -0.48
C TRP A 35 -2.75 -5.52 -1.12
N PRO A 36 -3.52 -4.42 -1.20
CA PRO A 36 -4.81 -4.46 -1.89
C PRO A 36 -4.69 -4.62 -3.40
N ILE A 37 -3.64 -4.10 -4.04
CA ILE A 37 -3.39 -4.38 -5.47
C ILE A 37 -3.18 -5.88 -5.67
N LEU A 38 -2.37 -6.53 -4.83
CA LEU A 38 -2.18 -7.98 -4.87
C LEU A 38 -3.49 -8.73 -4.62
N ALA A 39 -4.31 -8.30 -3.66
CA ALA A 39 -5.61 -8.92 -3.39
C ALA A 39 -6.55 -8.83 -4.60
N VAL A 40 -6.66 -7.65 -5.23
CA VAL A 40 -7.50 -7.44 -6.42
C VAL A 40 -6.95 -8.23 -7.62
N ALA A 41 -5.64 -8.26 -7.82
CA ALA A 41 -5.01 -9.03 -8.89
C ALA A 41 -5.21 -10.54 -8.70
N ALA A 42 -5.07 -11.05 -7.47
CA ALA A 42 -5.28 -12.46 -7.17
C ALA A 42 -6.75 -12.86 -7.32
N VAL A 43 -7.68 -12.12 -6.71
CA VAL A 43 -9.12 -12.43 -6.76
C VAL A 43 -9.68 -12.22 -8.16
N GLY A 44 -9.34 -11.08 -8.80
CA GLY A 44 -9.77 -10.77 -10.16
C GLY A 44 -9.16 -11.72 -11.18
N GLY A 45 -7.86 -12.02 -11.07
CA GLY A 45 -7.18 -12.97 -11.94
C GLY A 45 -7.69 -14.39 -11.78
N PHE A 46 -7.92 -14.85 -10.55
CA PHE A 46 -8.51 -16.16 -10.29
C PHE A 46 -9.96 -16.25 -10.79
N GLY A 47 -10.79 -15.25 -10.50
CA GLY A 47 -12.18 -15.20 -11.00
C GLY A 47 -12.24 -15.16 -12.52
N PHE A 48 -11.38 -14.38 -13.16
CA PHE A 48 -11.25 -14.33 -14.62
C PHE A 48 -10.79 -15.67 -15.21
N MET A 49 -9.81 -16.32 -14.57
CA MET A 49 -9.32 -17.64 -14.99
C MET A 49 -10.43 -18.69 -14.90
N VAL A 50 -11.18 -18.70 -13.79
CA VAL A 50 -12.35 -19.58 -13.62
C VAL A 50 -13.41 -19.27 -14.67
N TRP A 51 -13.70 -17.99 -14.94
CA TRP A 51 -14.66 -17.61 -15.97
C TRP A 51 -14.23 -18.08 -17.37
N MET A 52 -12.97 -17.89 -17.74
CA MET A 52 -12.43 -18.40 -19.00
C MET A 52 -12.46 -19.91 -19.07
N TYR A 53 -12.16 -20.59 -17.97
CA TYR A 53 -12.32 -22.02 -17.86
C TYR A 53 -13.77 -22.45 -18.09
N GLN A 54 -14.76 -21.75 -17.55
CA GLN A 54 -16.18 -22.02 -17.81
C GLN A 54 -16.57 -21.81 -19.28
N ILE A 55 -15.99 -20.84 -19.98
CA ILE A 55 -16.23 -20.66 -21.43
C ILE A 55 -15.73 -21.86 -22.23
N ILE A 56 -14.61 -22.47 -21.83
CA ILE A 56 -14.01 -23.62 -22.52
C ILE A 56 -14.67 -24.94 -22.11
N ALA A 57 -14.92 -25.14 -20.81
CA ALA A 57 -15.45 -26.39 -20.24
C ALA A 57 -16.99 -26.46 -20.22
N GLY A 58 -17.67 -25.36 -20.54
CA GLY A 58 -19.12 -25.22 -20.39
C GLY A 58 -19.52 -24.66 -19.02
N PRO A 59 -20.69 -23.99 -18.92
CA PRO A 59 -21.14 -23.36 -17.68
C PRO A 59 -21.38 -24.40 -16.57
N PRO A 60 -21.08 -24.06 -15.30
CA PRO A 60 -21.30 -24.96 -14.17
C PRO A 60 -22.80 -25.29 -14.06
N GLY A 61 -23.12 -26.59 -14.03
CA GLY A 61 -24.50 -27.09 -14.05
C GLY A 61 -25.31 -26.69 -12.80
N PRO A 62 -26.64 -26.66 -12.88
CA PRO A 62 -27.52 -26.32 -11.75
C PRO A 62 -27.25 -27.21 -10.53
N PRO A 63 -27.28 -26.67 -9.30
CA PRO A 63 -27.11 -27.45 -8.08
C PRO A 63 -28.24 -28.50 -7.94
N ALA A 64 -27.87 -29.71 -7.52
CA ALA A 64 -28.78 -30.83 -7.26
C ALA A 64 -29.54 -30.67 -5.94
#